data_AF-A0A8S4Q9E2-F1
#
_entry.id   AF-A0A8S4Q9E2-F1
#
_cell.length_a   1.000
_cell.length_b   1.000
_cell.length_c   1.000
_cell.angle_alpha   90.00
_cell.angle_beta   90.00
_cell.angle_gamma   90.00
#
_symmetry.space_group_name_H-M   'P 1'
#
loop_
_entity.id
_entity.type
_entity.pdbx_description
1 polymer ?
#
loop_
_entity_poly.entity_id
_entity_poly.type
_entity_poly.pdbx_seq_one_letter_code
_entity_poly.pdbx_strand_id
1 'polypeptide(L)' 'MLCTVVSESLEREMTPTATVNSMFKKCDKMGLMEPVCVQFVSENVKEMFQRVRQGIPSTSVCQALRFCDLQ' A
#
# COMPACT_ATOMS: atom_id res chain seq x y z
N MET A 1 3.70 -3.24 9.10
CA MET A 1 4.42 -4.22 8.23
C MET A 1 3.71 -4.43 6.89
N LEU A 2 2.44 -4.87 6.87
CA LEU A 2 1.65 -5.07 5.64
C LEU A 2 1.60 -3.80 4.76
N CYS A 3 1.23 -2.66 5.36
CA CYS A 3 1.19 -1.37 4.67
C CYS A 3 2.53 -1.04 4.00
N THR A 4 3.65 -1.21 4.71
CA THR A 4 4.99 -0.91 4.20
C THR A 4 5.27 -1.71 2.92
N VAL A 5 5.00 -3.02 2.96
CA VAL A 5 5.25 -3.92 1.81
C VAL A 5 4.47 -3.47 0.58
N VAL A 6 3.17 -3.18 0.73
CA VAL A 6 2.34 -2.76 -0.42
C VAL A 6 2.62 -1.32 -0.85
N SER A 7 3.02 -0.44 0.07
CA SER A 7 3.34 0.96 -0.23
C SER A 7 4.55 1.14 -1.13
N GLU A 8 5.48 0.18 -1.17
CA GLU A 8 6.62 0.20 -2.12
C GLU A 8 6.18 0.28 -3.59
N SER A 9 4.97 -0.22 -3.91
CA SER A 9 4.43 -0.12 -5.27
C SER A 9 4.09 1.32 -5.67
N LEU A 10 3.89 2.23 -4.71
CA LEU A 10 3.62 3.65 -4.98
C LEU A 10 4.84 4.40 -5.54
N GLU A 11 6.05 3.91 -5.27
CA GLU A 11 7.31 4.52 -5.75
C GLU A 11 7.76 3.93 -7.08
N ARG A 12 7.44 2.66 -7.31
CA ARG A 12 7.95 1.89 -8.46
C ARG A 12 7.12 2.07 -9.71
N GLU A 13 5.82 2.30 -9.56
CA GLU A 13 4.87 2.21 -10.66
C GLU A 13 4.40 3.61 -11.10
N MET A 14 4.45 3.87 -12.40
CA MET A 14 4.12 5.19 -12.96
C MET A 14 2.61 5.46 -13.08
N THR A 15 1.78 4.43 -12.98
CA THR A 15 0.33 4.54 -13.16
C THR A 15 -0.44 3.95 -11.98
N PRO A 16 -1.65 4.47 -11.68
CA PRO A 16 -2.48 3.90 -10.63
C PRO A 16 -2.80 2.42 -10.85
N THR A 17 -3.10 2.02 -12.08
CA THR A 17 -3.40 0.63 -12.42
C THR A 17 -2.21 -0.29 -12.21
N ALA A 18 -1.00 0.13 -12.63
CA ALA A 18 0.21 -0.66 -12.42
C ALA A 18 0.56 -0.79 -10.93
N THR A 19 0.39 0.29 -10.16
CA THR A 19 0.56 0.30 -8.71
C THR A 19 -0.36 -0.72 -8.03
N VAL A 20 -1.66 -0.69 -8.33
CA VAL A 20 -2.66 -1.59 -7.73
C VAL A 20 -2.35 -3.05 -8.08
N ASN A 21 -2.02 -3.33 -9.34
CA ASN A 21 -1.62 -4.66 -9.77
C ASN A 21 -0.35 -5.14 -9.06
N SER A 22 0.62 -4.24 -8.84
CA SER A 22 1.86 -4.52 -8.12
C SER A 22 1.59 -4.82 -6.63
N MET A 23 0.65 -4.11 -6.00
CA MET A 23 0.19 -4.37 -4.63
C MET A 23 -0.46 -5.76 -4.50
N PHE A 24 -1.37 -6.12 -5.40
CA PHE A 24 -2.00 -7.45 -5.38
C PHE A 24 -0.99 -8.57 -5.63
N LYS A 25 -0.06 -8.41 -6.58
CA LYS A 25 1.04 -9.38 -6.78
C LYS A 25 1.93 -9.57 -5.55
N LYS A 26 2.04 -8.56 -4.68
CA LYS A 26 2.71 -8.70 -3.39
C LYS A 26 1.85 -9.48 -2.40
N CYS A 27 0.53 -9.31 -2.42
CA CYS A 27 -0.41 -10.10 -1.62
C CYS A 27 -0.36 -11.60 -1.94
N ASP A 28 -0.29 -11.97 -3.21
CA ASP A 28 -0.20 -13.38 -3.66
C ASP A 28 1.01 -14.11 -3.04
N LYS A 29 2.07 -13.37 -2.70
CA LYS A 29 3.30 -13.91 -2.09
C LYS A 29 3.22 -14.07 -0.58
N MET A 30 2.11 -13.68 0.05
CA MET A 30 1.95 -13.71 1.52
C MET A 30 1.35 -15.03 2.04
N GLY A 31 1.05 -15.99 1.16
CA GLY A 31 0.53 -17.30 1.55
C GLY A 31 -0.78 -17.18 2.34
N LEU A 32 -0.81 -17.68 3.58
CA LEU A 32 -2.02 -17.64 4.42
C LEU A 32 -2.52 -16.22 4.72
N MET A 33 -1.67 -15.19 4.59
CA MET A 33 -2.06 -13.79 4.77
C MET A 33 -2.58 -13.11 3.50
N GLU A 34 -2.58 -13.79 2.34
CA GLU A 34 -3.09 -13.26 1.07
C GLU A 34 -4.48 -12.61 1.21
N PRO A 35 -5.53 -13.26 1.76
CA PRO A 35 -6.86 -12.66 1.84
C PRO A 35 -6.89 -11.38 2.70
N VAL A 36 -6.08 -11.35 3.77
CA VAL A 36 -5.94 -10.16 4.63
C VAL A 36 -5.26 -9.03 3.87
N CYS A 37 -4.24 -9.34 3.07
CA CYS A 37 -3.55 -8.37 2.22
C CYS A 37 -4.47 -7.82 1.11
N VAL A 38 -5.20 -8.68 0.43
CA VAL A 38 -6.15 -8.29 -0.64
C VAL A 38 -7.22 -7.36 -0.08
N GLN A 39 -7.77 -7.69 1.09
CA GLN A 39 -8.75 -6.83 1.76
C GLN A 39 -8.14 -5.48 2.12
N PHE A 40 -6.95 -5.49 2.74
CA PHE A 40 -6.23 -4.27 3.10
C PHE A 40 -5.99 -3.35 1.89
N VAL A 41 -5.49 -3.89 0.77
CA VAL A 41 -5.25 -3.12 -0.46
C VAL A 41 -6.58 -2.56 -0.98
N SER A 42 -7.63 -3.38 -1.05
CA SER A 42 -8.94 -2.95 -1.55
C SER A 42 -9.55 -1.80 -0.74
N GLU A 43 -9.39 -1.82 0.57
CA GLU A 43 -9.93 -0.78 1.46
C GLU A 43 -9.10 0.52 1.43
N ASN A 44 -7.76 0.40 1.35
CA ASN A 44 -6.87 1.52 1.65
C ASN A 44 -6.22 2.16 0.43
N VAL A 45 -6.16 1.48 -0.72
CA VAL A 45 -5.38 1.94 -1.88
C VAL A 45 -5.82 3.32 -2.38
N LYS A 46 -7.13 3.62 -2.32
CA LYS A 46 -7.67 4.93 -2.71
C LYS A 46 -7.11 6.04 -1.82
N GLU A 47 -7.10 5.85 -0.50
CA GLU A 47 -6.58 6.84 0.43
C GLU A 47 -5.06 6.98 0.29
N MET A 48 -4.34 5.87 0.13
CA MET A 48 -2.89 5.88 -0.14
C MET A 48 -2.54 6.78 -1.33
N PHE A 49 -3.26 6.65 -2.46
CA PHE A 49 -3.06 7.53 -3.61
C PHE A 49 -3.39 9.00 -3.34
N GLN A 50 -4.47 9.26 -2.59
CA GLN A 50 -4.84 10.63 -2.25
C GLN A 50 -3.75 11.30 -1.42
N ARG A 51 -3.20 10.60 -0.42
CA ARG A 51 -2.11 11.09 0.42
C ARG A 51 -0.86 11.41 -0.40
N VAL A 52 -0.46 10.50 -1.31
CA VAL A 52 0.69 10.73 -2.19
C VAL A 52 0.46 11.92 -3.13
N ARG A 53 -0.74 12.07 -3.69
CA ARG A 53 -1.10 13.24 -4.52
C ARG A 53 -1.12 14.55 -3.75
N GLN A 54 -1.34 14.50 -2.43
CA GLN A 54 -1.24 15.65 -1.53
C GLN A 54 0.21 15.99 -1.14
N GLY A 55 1.20 15.28 -1.69
CA GLY A 55 2.62 15.50 -1.43
C GLY A 55 3.16 14.72 -0.23
N ILE A 56 2.38 13.80 0.36
CA ILE A 56 2.90 12.91 1.40
C ILE A 56 3.82 11.88 0.75
N PRO A 57 5.08 11.76 1.19
CA PRO A 57 5.97 10.72 0.70
C PRO A 57 5.36 9.33 0.92
N SER A 58 5.48 8.46 -0.08
CA SER A 58 5.14 7.03 -0.01
C SER A 58 5.72 6.33 1.23
N THR A 59 6.96 6.66 1.62
CA THR A 59 7.60 6.15 2.84
C THR A 59 6.88 6.55 4.14
N SER A 60 6.14 7.66 4.11
CA SER A 60 5.37 8.20 5.24
C SER A 60 3.87 7.88 5.14
N VAL A 61 3.41 7.27 4.03
CA VAL A 61 1.98 7.03 3.79
C VAL A 61 1.38 6.13 4.87
N CYS A 62 2.12 5.12 5.32
CA CYS A 62 1.68 4.20 6.37
C CYS A 62 1.57 4.88 7.73
N GLN A 63 2.43 5.86 8.02
CA GLN A 63 2.33 6.67 9.24
C GLN A 63 1.15 7.63 9.17
N ALA A 64 0.93 8.26 8.01
CA ALA A 64 -0.21 9.15 7.77
C ALA A 64 -1.56 8.40 7.90
N LEU A 65 -1.59 7.13 7.50
CA LEU A 65 -2.74 6.23 7.63
C LEU A 65 -2.82 5.52 8.99
N ARG A 66 -1.89 5.80 9.92
CA ARG A 66 -1.80 5.20 11.26
C ARG A 66 -1.67 3.67 11.26
N PHE A 67 -1.05 3.11 10.21
CA PHE A 67 -0.69 1.68 10.12
C PHE A 67 0.71 1.37 10.67
N CYS A 68 1.50 2.39 10.98
CA CYS A 68 2.71 2.25 11.77
C CYS A 68 2.36 2.63 13.21
N ASP A 69 2.48 1.69 14.13
CA ASP A 69 2.60 2.05 15.55
C ASP A 69 3.85 2.91 15.71
N LEU A 70 3.72 4.05 16.38
CA LEU A 70 4.86 4.81 16.89
C LEU A 70 5.57 3.90 17.90
N GLN A 71 6.54 3.11 17.45
CA GLN A 71 7.52 2.46 18.31
C GLN A 71 8.72 3.38 18.48
#